data_AF-A0A358KHJ6-F1
#
_entry.id   AF-A0A358KHJ6-F1
#
_cell.length_a   1.000
_cell.length_b   1.000
_cell.length_c   1.000
_cell.angle_alpha   90.00
_cell.angle_beta   90.00
_cell.angle_gamma   90.00
#
_symmetry.space_group_name_H-M   'P 1'
#
loop_
_entity.id
_entity.type
_entity.pdbx_description
1 polymer ?
#
loop_
_entity_poly.entity_id
_entity_poly.type
_entity_poly.pdbx_seq_one_letter_code
_entity_poly.pdbx_strand_id
1 'polypeptide(L)'
;DSNMGELGSVCVSAAHENQGIGSRLVEYAEKLGRDHGLTRLFVLSTQTFKWFQSRAGFAEGELSELPEPRHAAATSNGRNSKALFKSLE
;
A
#
# COMPACT_ATOMS: atom_id res chain seq x y z
N ASP A 1 13.44 -8.85 10.09
CA ASP A 1 13.22 -7.41 10.35
C ASP A 1 13.07 -6.65 9.05
N SER A 2 11.90 -6.75 8.43
CA SER A 2 11.58 -5.93 7.28
C SER A 2 11.07 -4.58 7.78
N ASN A 3 11.83 -3.52 7.52
CA ASN A 3 11.49 -2.17 7.94
C ASN A 3 10.43 -1.55 7.02
N MET A 4 9.26 -2.19 6.95
CA MET A 4 8.19 -1.87 6.02
C MET A 4 6.83 -1.80 6.69
N GLY A 5 5.96 -0.92 6.18
CA GLY A 5 4.60 -0.72 6.71
C GLY A 5 3.51 -1.08 5.70
N GLU A 6 2.38 -1.59 6.19
CA GLU A 6 1.18 -1.76 5.39
C GLU A 6 0.36 -0.47 5.37
N LEU A 7 0.07 0.05 4.17
CA LEU A 7 -0.92 1.11 4.00
C LEU A 7 -2.30 0.48 3.77
N GLY A 8 -3.05 0.31 4.85
CA GLY A 8 -4.42 -0.22 4.84
C GLY A 8 -5.50 0.85 4.67
N SER A 9 -6.69 0.43 4.24
CA SER A 9 -7.95 1.19 4.34
C SER A 9 -7.95 2.61 3.72
N VAL A 10 -7.20 2.84 2.63
CA VAL A 10 -7.29 4.09 1.86
C VAL A 10 -8.65 4.17 1.17
N CYS A 11 -9.46 5.17 1.52
CA CYS A 11 -10.78 5.39 0.96
C CYS A 11 -11.06 6.90 0.88
N VAL A 12 -11.75 7.32 -0.18
CA VAL A 12 -12.25 8.69 -0.37
C VAL A 12 -13.75 8.58 -0.62
N SER A 13 -14.53 9.48 -0.04
CA SER A 13 -15.96 9.57 -0.33
C SER A 13 -16.19 9.83 -1.82
N ALA A 14 -17.15 9.14 -2.44
CA ALA A 14 -17.51 9.31 -3.84
C ALA A 14 -17.82 10.78 -4.20
N ALA A 15 -18.39 11.55 -3.27
CA ALA A 15 -18.67 12.97 -3.45
C ALA A 15 -17.41 13.85 -3.59
N HIS A 16 -16.23 13.32 -3.26
CA HIS A 16 -14.95 14.04 -3.23
C HIS A 16 -13.87 13.34 -4.07
N GLU A 17 -14.25 12.44 -4.97
CA GLU A 17 -13.33 11.81 -5.90
C GLU A 17 -12.70 12.83 -6.86
N ASN A 18 -11.54 12.48 -7.43
CA ASN A 18 -10.79 13.30 -8.40
C ASN A 18 -10.31 14.68 -7.88
N GLN A 19 -10.39 14.94 -6.58
CA GLN A 19 -9.87 16.17 -5.95
C GLN A 19 -8.45 16.01 -5.39
N GLY A 20 -7.76 14.91 -5.70
CA GLY A 20 -6.41 14.62 -5.21
C GLY A 20 -6.32 14.18 -3.74
N ILE A 21 -7.46 13.98 -3.05
CA ILE A 21 -7.49 13.58 -1.63
C ILE A 21 -6.79 12.23 -1.42
N GLY A 22 -7.05 11.25 -2.29
CA GLY A 22 -6.42 9.93 -2.18
C GLY A 22 -4.89 10.01 -2.24
N SER A 23 -4.34 10.81 -3.18
CA SER A 23 -2.89 11.03 -3.27
C SER A 23 -2.34 11.70 -2.01
N ARG A 24 -3.03 12.71 -1.47
CA ARG A 24 -2.63 13.37 -0.21
C ARG A 24 -2.62 12.43 0.99
N LEU A 25 -3.59 11.51 1.07
CA LEU A 25 -3.62 10.48 2.13
C LEU A 25 -2.41 9.56 2.04
N VAL A 26 -2.03 9.14 0.82
CA VAL A 26 -0.84 8.32 0.61
C VAL A 26 0.43 9.12 0.94
N GLU A 27 0.57 10.34 0.44
CA GLU A 27 1.73 11.21 0.72
C GLU A 27 1.94 11.42 2.23
N TYR A 28 0.85 11.63 2.97
CA TYR A 28 0.91 11.72 4.42
C TYR A 28 1.36 10.42 5.08
N ALA A 29 0.86 9.27 4.63
CA ALA A 29 1.29 7.97 5.13
C ALA A 29 2.76 7.68 4.82
N GLU A 30 3.26 8.09 3.65
CA GLU A 30 4.69 7.99 3.30
C GLU A 30 5.55 8.86 4.23
N LYS A 31 5.11 10.09 4.50
CA LYS A 31 5.80 10.96 5.46
C LYS A 31 5.84 10.30 6.84
N LEU A 32 4.70 9.80 7.32
CA LEU A 32 4.63 9.11 8.61
C LEU A 32 5.56 7.90 8.64
N GLY A 33 5.61 7.11 7.57
CA GLY A 33 6.51 5.97 7.45
C GLY A 33 7.98 6.39 7.56
N ARG A 34 8.40 7.43 6.83
CA ARG A 34 9.76 7.98 6.92
C ARG A 34 10.08 8.47 8.34
N ASP A 35 9.15 9.17 8.98
CA ASP A 35 9.32 9.66 10.36
C ASP A 35 9.49 8.50 11.37
N HIS A 36 8.91 7.33 11.08
CA HIS A 36 9.05 6.10 11.87
C HIS A 36 10.22 5.21 11.41
N GLY A 37 11.03 5.70 10.47
CA GLY A 37 12.21 5.00 9.96
C GLY A 37 11.90 3.90 8.94
N LEU A 38 10.66 3.74 8.47
CA LEU A 38 10.32 2.75 7.44
C LEU A 38 11.04 3.03 6.12
N THR A 39 11.50 1.98 5.45
CA THR A 39 12.17 2.08 4.13
C THR A 39 11.23 1.73 2.97
N ARG A 40 10.08 1.11 3.26
CA ARG A 40 9.13 0.66 2.23
C ARG A 40 7.71 0.67 2.76
N LEU A 41 6.75 1.02 1.90
CA LEU A 41 5.33 0.73 2.12
C LEU A 41 4.86 -0.38 1.19
N PHE A 42 3.87 -1.14 1.63
CA PHE A 42 3.14 -2.06 0.77
C PHE A 42 1.63 -1.90 0.93
N VAL A 43 0.89 -2.28 -0.11
CA VAL A 43 -0.58 -2.31 -0.14
C VAL A 43 -1.04 -3.65 -0.72
N LEU A 44 -2.15 -4.16 -0.22
CA LEU A 44 -2.86 -5.30 -0.82
C LEU A 44 -4.16 -4.82 -1.45
N SER A 45 -4.35 -5.09 -2.74
CA SER A 45 -5.57 -4.68 -3.45
C SER A 45 -6.06 -5.73 -4.43
N THR A 46 -7.37 -5.98 -4.46
CA THR A 46 -8.02 -6.86 -5.43
C THR A 46 -8.50 -6.12 -6.67
N GLN A 47 -8.88 -4.85 -6.54
CA GLN A 47 -9.52 -4.07 -7.62
C GLN A 47 -8.79 -2.74 -7.89
N THR A 48 -8.41 -2.03 -6.83
CA THR A 48 -7.88 -0.66 -6.91
C THR A 48 -6.36 -0.60 -7.14
N PHE A 49 -5.72 -1.71 -7.50
CA PHE A 49 -4.26 -1.78 -7.70
C PHE A 49 -3.76 -0.81 -8.80
N LYS A 50 -4.52 -0.63 -9.88
CA LYS A 50 -4.15 0.30 -10.97
C LYS A 50 -4.08 1.76 -10.51
N TRP A 51 -4.91 2.14 -9.55
CA TRP A 51 -4.85 3.49 -8.97
C TRP A 51 -3.57 3.66 -8.15
N PHE A 52 -3.20 2.66 -7.34
CA PHE A 52 -1.95 2.71 -6.58
C PHE A 52 -0.73 2.79 -7.50
N GLN A 53 -0.75 2.12 -8.66
CA GLN A 53 0.32 2.22 -9.66
C GLN A 53 0.37 3.61 -10.30
N SER A 54 -0.75 4.08 -10.85
CA SER A 54 -0.78 5.31 -11.67
C SER A 54 -0.79 6.61 -10.87
N ARG A 55 -1.37 6.62 -9.66
CA ARG A 55 -1.60 7.84 -8.86
C ARG A 55 -0.78 7.90 -7.59
N ALA A 56 -0.34 6.76 -7.06
CA ALA A 56 0.41 6.69 -5.82
C ALA A 56 1.85 6.18 -6.01
N GLY A 57 2.24 5.73 -7.21
CA GLY A 57 3.60 5.31 -7.54
C GLY A 57 4.05 4.00 -6.91
N PHE A 58 3.10 3.11 -6.58
CA PHE A 58 3.43 1.74 -6.15
C PHE A 58 3.73 0.85 -7.37
N ALA A 59 4.67 -0.08 -7.24
CA ALA A 59 4.95 -1.11 -8.23
C ALA A 59 4.39 -2.45 -7.77
N GLU A 60 3.91 -3.28 -8.69
CA GLU A 60 3.51 -4.65 -8.35
C GLU A 60 4.78 -5.46 -7.98
N GLY A 61 4.68 -6.28 -6.95
CA GLY A 61 5.73 -7.21 -6.52
C GLY A 61 5.13 -8.54 -6.08
N GLU A 62 5.96 -9.40 -5.52
CA GLU A 62 5.56 -10.75 -5.13
C GLU A 62 4.97 -10.79 -3.71
N LEU A 63 3.96 -11.64 -3.50
CA LEU A 63 3.41 -11.87 -2.15
C LEU A 63 4.47 -12.37 -1.16
N SER A 64 5.49 -13.07 -1.64
CA SER A 64 6.62 -13.57 -0.84
C SER A 64 7.53 -12.46 -0.31
N GLU A 65 7.45 -11.23 -0.82
CA GLU A 65 8.19 -10.08 -0.31
C GLU A 65 7.57 -9.47 0.95
N LEU A 66 6.35 -9.88 1.32
CA LEU A 66 5.69 -9.42 2.53
C LEU A 66 6.38 -9.94 3.80
N PRO A 67 6.26 -9.24 4.94
CA PRO A 67 6.65 -9.80 6.23
C PRO A 67 5.95 -11.15 6.46
N GLU A 68 6.65 -12.15 6.99
CA GLU A 68 6.16 -13.54 7.10
C GLU A 68 4.76 -13.68 7.72
N PRO A 69 4.42 -13.00 8.85
CA PRO A 69 3.06 -13.06 9.40
C PRO A 69 2.01 -12.53 8.43
N ARG A 70 2.39 -11.51 7.64
CA ARG A 70 1.49 -10.86 6.70
C ARG A 70 1.34 -11.66 5.41
N HIS A 71 2.40 -12.29 4.93
CA HIS A 71 2.36 -13.24 3.82
C HIS A 71 1.40 -14.39 4.12
N ALA A 72 1.54 -15.03 5.28
CA ALA A 72 0.64 -16.10 5.71
C ALA A 72 -0.83 -15.65 5.74
N ALA A 73 -1.10 -14.47 6.32
CA ALA A 73 -2.45 -13.90 6.37
C ALA A 73 -2.98 -13.48 4.98
N ALA A 74 -2.12 -13.04 4.06
CA ALA A 74 -2.49 -12.67 2.70
C ALA A 74 -2.93 -13.91 1.90
N THR A 75 -2.21 -15.01 2.05
CA THR A 75 -2.44 -16.26 1.33
C THR A 75 -3.64 -17.04 1.88
N SER A 76 -3.88 -17.02 3.20
CA SER A 76 -4.97 -17.78 3.82
C SER A 76 -6.36 -17.15 3.70
N ASN A 77 -6.45 -15.84 3.43
CA ASN A 77 -7.73 -15.11 3.46
C ASN A 77 -8.60 -15.26 2.19
N GLY A 78 -8.12 -15.92 1.14
CA GLY A 78 -8.88 -16.18 -0.09
C GLY A 78 -9.20 -14.96 -0.98
N ARG A 79 -8.68 -13.77 -0.65
CA ARG A 79 -8.96 -12.53 -1.40
C ARG A 79 -8.19 -12.45 -2.71
N ASN A 80 -7.08 -13.19 -2.84
CA ASN A 80 -6.18 -13.14 -4.00
C ASN A 80 -5.76 -11.70 -4.34
N SER A 81 -5.37 -10.93 -3.33
CA SER A 81 -4.94 -9.54 -3.50
C SER A 81 -3.56 -9.47 -4.16
N LYS A 82 -3.38 -8.52 -5.09
CA LYS A 82 -2.04 -8.17 -5.59
C LYS A 82 -1.28 -7.42 -4.49
N ALA A 83 0.00 -7.74 -4.33
CA ALA A 83 0.92 -6.99 -3.49
C ALA A 83 1.57 -5.88 -4.33
N LEU A 84 1.52 -4.65 -3.83
CA LEU A 84 2.27 -3.56 -4.43
C LEU A 84 3.15 -2.89 -3.39
N PHE A 85 4.30 -2.40 -3.83
CA PHE A 85 5.35 -1.87 -2.99
C PHE A 85 5.80 -0.49 -3.47
N LYS A 86 6.23 0.36 -2.53
CA LYS A 86 6.84 1.65 -2.83
C LYS A 86 8.00 1.90 -1.88
N SER A 87 9.16 2.28 -2.43
CA SER A 87 10.31 2.71 -1.61
C SER A 87 10.01 4.06 -0.96
N LEU A 88 10.44 4.23 0.29
CA LEU A 88 10.35 5.50 1.03
C LEU A 88 11.68 6.26 1.05
N GLU A 89 12.73 5.70 0.45
CA GLU A 89 14.02 6.38 0.25
C GLU A 89 13.89 7.70 -0.51
#